data_AF-A0A1V2RD43-F1
#
_entry.id   AF-A0A1V2RD43-F1
#
_cell.length_a   1.000
_cell.length_b   1.000
_cell.length_c   1.000
_cell.angle_alpha   90.00
_cell.angle_beta   90.00
_cell.angle_gamma   90.00
#
_symmetry.space_group_name_H-M   'P 1'
#
loop_
_entity.id
_entity.type
_entity.pdbx_description
1 polymer ?
#
loop_
_entity_poly.entity_id
_entity_poly.type
_entity_poly.pdbx_seq_one_letter_code
_entity_poly.pdbx_strand_id
1 'polypeptide(L)'
;MAITFEQFFAAIAQQESGNRYNAVGPQTRYGRAYGKYQVLAPNIGPWTKQYYGRSLSAQQFLNNPQAQEAVARGKLRSYWNKYGARGAASAWYSGNPNLHMSTRSQSGGPSIKGYVDSVLRIASGINAGSAQTSAQATTYSAPETPRMTVSEQAESFGLNLRLINSNKELKRLFDKATAGSWSPDRFQAALRNTKWWRSQSSTLREYVTLRYTDPATWKQNRDNAYASMKALAARVGVKGISSSALWDAVYNKLALGWDDARLQNWFGSKITFKHGQAWGDAAAVWDDLHDLAYQMGMKYSLSWYENATRKIASGKSTIAEHETYIRRQSAGRYAAYGAQIKAGMSVQDLAAPFIEAVSRILELPETDLDAISNSHISKAMRGRDDGQPTPMWEFENSLRNDPKWRKTKNAQDSMMGVAHQVLRDFGMAY
;
A
#
# COMPACT_ATOMS: atom_id res chain seq x y z
N MET A 1 -39.48 49.65 -7.28
CA MET A 1 -40.26 48.49 -7.76
C MET A 1 -39.86 47.27 -6.95
N ALA A 2 -40.82 46.42 -6.55
CA ALA A 2 -40.51 45.16 -5.88
C ALA A 2 -39.88 44.17 -6.88
N ILE A 3 -38.79 43.49 -6.49
CA ILE A 3 -38.13 42.47 -7.31
C ILE A 3 -39.07 41.26 -7.44
N THR A 4 -39.30 40.79 -8.66
CA THR A 4 -40.06 39.56 -8.93
C THR A 4 -39.19 38.31 -8.73
N PHE A 5 -39.82 37.15 -8.50
CA PHE A 5 -39.09 35.88 -8.40
C PHE A 5 -38.30 35.55 -9.69
N GLU A 6 -38.82 35.89 -10.87
CA GLU A 6 -38.12 35.63 -12.13
C GLU A 6 -36.86 36.49 -12.28
N GLN A 7 -36.93 37.78 -11.92
CA GLN A 7 -35.76 38.65 -11.87
C GLN A 7 -34.71 38.13 -10.89
N PHE A 8 -35.14 37.67 -9.71
CA PHE A 8 -34.27 37.06 -8.72
C PHE A 8 -33.63 35.75 -9.20
N PHE A 9 -34.42 34.86 -9.80
CA PHE A 9 -33.96 33.56 -10.30
C PHE A 9 -32.91 33.74 -11.41
N ALA A 10 -33.15 34.66 -12.34
CA ALA A 10 -32.19 35.05 -13.36
C ALA A 10 -30.92 35.67 -12.76
N ALA A 11 -31.06 36.51 -11.72
CA ALA A 11 -29.92 37.10 -11.03
C ALA A 11 -29.02 36.07 -10.34
N ILE A 12 -29.58 35.01 -9.75
CA ILE A 12 -28.80 33.90 -9.20
C ILE A 12 -27.98 33.22 -10.30
N ALA A 13 -28.58 32.87 -11.44
CA ALA A 13 -27.85 32.24 -12.55
C ALA A 13 -26.69 33.12 -13.08
N GLN A 14 -26.93 34.43 -13.18
CA GLN A 14 -25.91 35.40 -13.58
C GLN A 14 -24.77 35.46 -12.57
N GLN A 15 -25.09 35.55 -11.28
CA GLN A 15 -24.11 35.66 -10.20
C GLN A 15 -23.28 34.38 -10.01
N GLU A 16 -23.90 33.20 -10.14
CA GLU A 16 -23.28 31.91 -9.84
C GLU A 16 -22.32 31.44 -10.94
N SER A 17 -22.69 31.59 -12.21
CA SER A 17 -21.86 31.07 -13.30
C SER A 17 -21.85 31.89 -14.59
N GLY A 18 -22.59 33.01 -14.62
CA GLY A 18 -22.86 33.75 -15.86
C GLY A 18 -23.73 32.94 -16.83
N ASN A 19 -24.76 32.24 -16.32
CA ASN A 19 -25.71 31.42 -17.08
C ASN A 19 -25.15 30.15 -17.75
N ARG A 20 -23.97 29.65 -17.35
CA ARG A 20 -23.32 28.49 -17.99
C ARG A 20 -23.77 27.16 -17.35
N TYR A 21 -24.46 26.31 -18.11
CA TYR A 21 -24.92 24.99 -17.65
C TYR A 21 -23.79 23.97 -17.42
N ASN A 22 -22.64 24.17 -18.04
CA ASN A 22 -21.46 23.30 -17.91
C ASN A 22 -20.42 23.83 -16.90
N ALA A 23 -20.76 24.86 -16.12
CA ALA A 23 -19.83 25.45 -15.16
C ALA A 23 -19.53 24.50 -14.00
N VAL A 24 -18.25 24.36 -13.67
CA VAL A 24 -17.77 23.60 -12.51
C VAL A 24 -17.02 24.55 -11.59
N GLY A 25 -17.55 24.74 -10.39
CA GLY A 25 -17.00 25.66 -9.40
C GLY A 25 -15.78 25.10 -8.66
N PRO A 26 -15.18 25.93 -7.79
CA PRO A 26 -14.08 25.51 -6.93
C PRO A 26 -14.53 24.42 -5.95
N GLN A 27 -13.56 23.61 -5.49
CA GLN A 27 -13.79 22.68 -4.39
C GLN A 27 -13.92 23.48 -3.09
N THR A 28 -15.01 23.29 -2.36
CA THR A 28 -15.19 23.87 -1.01
C THR A 28 -15.16 22.77 0.05
N ARG A 29 -15.10 23.14 1.33
CA ARG A 29 -15.26 22.19 2.44
C ARG A 29 -16.61 21.46 2.46
N TYR A 30 -17.60 21.96 1.71
CA TYR A 30 -18.95 21.40 1.60
C TYR A 30 -19.18 20.64 0.29
N GLY A 31 -18.13 20.50 -0.53
CA GLY A 31 -18.19 19.85 -1.84
C GLY A 31 -17.98 20.82 -3.00
N ARG A 32 -17.97 20.26 -4.21
CA ARG A 32 -17.83 20.99 -5.48
C ARG A 32 -19.18 21.48 -5.98
N ALA A 33 -19.23 22.68 -6.55
CA ALA A 33 -20.42 23.26 -7.14
C ALA A 33 -20.54 22.94 -8.64
N TYR A 34 -21.77 22.69 -9.11
CA TYR A 34 -22.05 22.27 -10.48
C TYR A 34 -23.17 23.07 -11.13
N GLY A 35 -22.99 23.36 -12.41
CA GLY A 35 -24.00 23.87 -13.31
C GLY A 35 -24.27 25.37 -13.19
N LYS A 36 -25.32 25.80 -13.90
CA LYS A 36 -25.78 27.19 -14.04
C LYS A 36 -26.01 27.90 -12.71
N TYR A 37 -26.42 27.13 -11.70
CA TYR A 37 -26.77 27.64 -10.37
C TYR A 37 -25.77 27.23 -9.28
N GLN A 38 -24.65 26.58 -9.64
CA GLN A 38 -23.60 26.17 -8.69
C GLN A 38 -24.11 25.31 -7.52
N VAL A 39 -24.95 24.31 -7.80
CA VAL A 39 -25.46 23.39 -6.77
C VAL A 39 -24.33 22.49 -6.26
N LEU A 40 -24.13 22.45 -4.94
CA LEU A 40 -23.10 21.61 -4.31
C LEU A 40 -23.38 20.12 -4.49
N ALA A 41 -22.35 19.34 -4.77
CA ALA A 41 -22.43 17.90 -5.05
C ALA A 41 -23.31 17.11 -4.04
N PRO A 42 -23.20 17.32 -2.71
CA PRO A 42 -24.02 16.59 -1.75
C PRO A 42 -25.53 16.90 -1.83
N ASN A 43 -25.90 18.07 -2.37
CA ASN A 43 -27.29 18.50 -2.52
C ASN A 43 -27.92 17.97 -3.81
N ILE A 44 -27.12 17.64 -4.82
CA ILE A 44 -27.62 17.29 -6.15
C ILE A 44 -28.56 16.09 -6.08
N GLY A 45 -28.15 14.99 -5.45
CA GLY A 45 -28.98 13.78 -5.35
C GLY A 45 -30.33 14.04 -4.66
N PRO A 46 -30.34 14.52 -3.40
CA PRO A 46 -31.58 14.82 -2.68
C PRO A 46 -32.48 15.83 -3.39
N TRP A 47 -31.93 16.90 -3.97
CA TRP A 47 -32.75 17.94 -4.58
C TRP A 47 -33.29 17.53 -5.94
N THR A 48 -32.51 16.82 -6.75
CA THR A 48 -33.02 16.27 -8.01
C THR A 48 -34.12 15.23 -7.75
N LYS A 49 -33.99 14.41 -6.70
CA LYS A 49 -35.09 13.53 -6.26
C LYS A 49 -36.37 14.32 -5.97
N GLN A 50 -36.24 15.45 -5.27
CA GLN A 50 -37.38 16.27 -4.87
C GLN A 50 -38.02 17.05 -6.03
N TYR A 51 -37.23 17.72 -6.86
CA TYR A 51 -37.74 18.71 -7.83
C TYR A 51 -37.69 18.23 -9.28
N TYR A 52 -36.86 17.23 -9.58
CA TYR A 52 -36.76 16.62 -10.91
C TYR A 52 -37.38 15.21 -10.96
N GLY A 53 -37.76 14.66 -9.80
CA GLY A 53 -38.44 13.36 -9.68
C GLY A 53 -37.50 12.15 -9.58
N ARG A 54 -36.18 12.36 -9.66
CA ARG A 54 -35.17 11.29 -9.48
C ARG A 54 -33.84 11.83 -9.02
N SER A 55 -33.12 11.07 -8.20
CA SER A 55 -31.77 11.42 -7.75
C SER A 55 -30.78 11.30 -8.92
N LEU A 56 -30.02 12.35 -9.18
CA LEU A 56 -28.93 12.37 -10.15
C LEU A 56 -27.57 12.44 -9.45
N SER A 57 -26.53 11.91 -10.09
CA SER A 57 -25.13 12.20 -9.73
C SER A 57 -24.73 13.62 -10.16
N ALA A 58 -23.61 14.12 -9.65
CA ALA A 58 -23.12 15.45 -10.01
C ALA A 58 -22.87 15.61 -11.52
N GLN A 59 -22.34 14.58 -12.18
CA GLN A 59 -22.09 14.62 -13.61
C GLN A 59 -23.40 14.52 -14.43
N GLN A 60 -24.35 13.69 -13.99
CA GLN A 60 -25.67 13.60 -14.61
C GLN A 60 -26.43 14.92 -14.51
N PHE A 61 -26.34 15.59 -13.36
CA PHE A 61 -26.92 16.91 -13.16
C PHE A 61 -26.23 17.99 -14.00
N LEU A 62 -24.90 17.98 -14.09
CA LEU A 62 -24.14 18.92 -14.93
C LEU A 62 -24.53 18.82 -16.41
N ASN A 63 -24.79 17.60 -16.89
CA ASN A 63 -25.17 17.35 -18.27
C ASN A 63 -26.69 17.49 -18.54
N ASN A 64 -27.48 17.91 -17.56
CA ASN A 64 -28.94 17.97 -17.67
C ASN A 64 -29.48 19.37 -17.33
N PRO A 65 -29.58 20.27 -18.33
CA PRO A 65 -30.11 21.62 -18.13
C PRO A 65 -31.49 21.65 -17.47
N GLN A 66 -32.38 20.72 -17.84
CA GLN A 66 -33.72 20.63 -17.27
C GLN A 66 -33.70 20.32 -15.77
N ALA A 67 -32.83 19.42 -15.32
CA ALA A 67 -32.68 19.09 -13.91
C ALA A 67 -32.09 20.27 -13.12
N GLN A 68 -31.15 21.02 -13.72
CA GLN A 68 -30.59 22.23 -13.11
C GLN A 68 -31.66 23.29 -12.90
N GLU A 69 -32.48 23.54 -13.93
CA GLU A 69 -33.61 24.47 -13.86
C GLU A 69 -34.63 24.04 -12.80
N ALA A 70 -35.07 22.78 -12.83
CA ALA A 70 -36.08 22.27 -11.90
C ALA A 70 -35.61 22.35 -10.43
N VAL A 71 -34.38 21.93 -10.16
CA VAL A 71 -33.78 21.96 -8.82
C VAL A 71 -33.62 23.38 -8.30
N ALA A 72 -32.98 24.24 -9.09
CA ALA A 72 -32.72 25.60 -8.66
C ALA A 72 -34.03 26.36 -8.47
N ARG A 73 -34.97 26.26 -9.43
CA ARG A 73 -36.27 26.94 -9.36
C ARG A 73 -37.08 26.48 -8.17
N GLY A 74 -37.19 25.17 -7.97
CA GLY A 74 -37.94 24.61 -6.84
C GLY A 74 -37.36 25.02 -5.48
N LYS A 75 -36.03 24.90 -5.32
CA LYS A 75 -35.37 25.21 -4.04
C LYS A 75 -35.35 26.71 -3.76
N LEU A 76 -35.03 27.56 -4.74
CA LEU A 76 -35.05 29.01 -4.59
C LEU A 76 -36.47 29.53 -4.36
N ARG A 77 -37.50 28.95 -4.99
CA ARG A 77 -38.90 29.31 -4.73
C ARG A 77 -39.30 28.98 -3.30
N SER A 78 -38.86 27.83 -2.78
CA SER A 78 -39.07 27.46 -1.38
C SER A 78 -38.44 28.47 -0.41
N TYR A 79 -37.21 28.89 -0.66
CA TYR A 79 -36.56 29.92 0.15
C TYR A 79 -37.20 31.30 0.00
N TRP A 80 -37.56 31.69 -1.22
CA TRP A 80 -38.22 32.96 -1.52
C TRP A 80 -39.54 33.09 -0.77
N ASN A 81 -40.39 32.06 -0.83
CA ASN A 81 -41.68 32.06 -0.15
C ASN A 81 -41.55 32.20 1.37
N LYS A 82 -40.44 31.70 1.96
CA LYS A 82 -40.23 31.70 3.41
C LYS A 82 -39.50 32.94 3.93
N TYR A 83 -38.58 33.52 3.14
CA TYR A 83 -37.66 34.55 3.63
C TYR A 83 -37.58 35.80 2.74
N GLY A 84 -38.36 35.86 1.66
CA GLY A 84 -38.24 36.89 0.63
C GLY A 84 -36.89 36.84 -0.12
N ALA A 85 -36.68 37.80 -1.02
CA ALA A 85 -35.51 37.86 -1.90
C ALA A 85 -34.17 37.82 -1.14
N ARG A 86 -34.06 38.65 -0.10
CA ARG A 86 -32.82 38.89 0.64
C ARG A 86 -32.43 37.65 1.47
N GLY A 87 -33.39 37.08 2.19
CA GLY A 87 -33.17 35.85 2.95
C GLY A 87 -32.96 34.63 2.05
N ALA A 88 -33.60 34.57 0.87
CA ALA A 88 -33.38 33.50 -0.09
C ALA A 88 -31.96 33.49 -0.68
N ALA A 89 -31.41 34.66 -1.04
CA ALA A 89 -30.01 34.78 -1.45
C ALA A 89 -29.05 34.35 -0.32
N SER A 90 -29.32 34.76 0.92
CA SER A 90 -28.50 34.37 2.08
C SER A 90 -28.53 32.86 2.32
N ALA A 91 -29.71 32.24 2.22
CA ALA A 91 -29.87 30.79 2.36
C ALA A 91 -29.21 30.01 1.22
N TRP A 92 -29.24 30.53 -0.01
CA TRP A 92 -28.58 29.90 -1.16
C TRP A 92 -27.05 29.89 -0.99
N TYR A 93 -26.47 31.03 -0.58
CA TYR A 93 -25.02 31.19 -0.48
C TYR A 93 -24.41 30.56 0.78
N SER A 94 -25.09 30.68 1.93
CA SER A 94 -24.52 30.31 3.24
C SER A 94 -25.25 29.17 3.95
N GLY A 95 -26.39 28.73 3.44
CA GLY A 95 -27.29 27.82 4.14
C GLY A 95 -28.07 28.45 5.30
N ASN A 96 -27.80 29.71 5.67
CA ASN A 96 -28.48 30.42 6.74
C ASN A 96 -29.19 31.69 6.23
N PRO A 97 -30.54 31.74 6.24
CA PRO A 97 -31.30 32.91 5.76
C PRO A 97 -31.09 34.17 6.61
N ASN A 98 -30.73 34.03 7.89
CA ASN A 98 -30.64 35.15 8.83
C ASN A 98 -29.31 35.92 8.74
N LEU A 99 -28.29 35.36 8.06
CA LEU A 99 -26.97 35.98 7.92
C LEU A 99 -26.86 37.00 6.78
N HIS A 100 -27.98 37.40 6.19
CA HIS A 100 -28.08 38.34 5.06
C HIS A 100 -27.42 39.72 5.28
N MET A 101 -27.14 40.12 6.53
CA MET A 101 -26.43 41.36 6.88
C MET A 101 -24.99 41.13 7.36
N SER A 102 -24.50 39.89 7.36
CA SER A 102 -23.15 39.55 7.81
C SER A 102 -22.09 40.09 6.84
N THR A 103 -21.22 40.97 7.34
CA THR A 103 -20.10 41.58 6.61
C THR A 103 -18.81 40.75 6.66
N ARG A 104 -18.80 39.62 7.36
CA ARG A 104 -17.64 38.74 7.45
C ARG A 104 -17.40 38.02 6.11
N SER A 105 -16.22 38.24 5.52
CA SER A 105 -15.79 37.56 4.30
C SER A 105 -15.74 36.04 4.45
N GLN A 106 -16.07 35.32 3.38
CA GLN A 106 -15.99 33.87 3.32
C GLN A 106 -14.65 33.43 2.71
N SER A 107 -14.18 32.22 3.05
CA SER A 107 -12.95 31.67 2.46
C SER A 107 -13.10 31.53 0.95
N GLY A 108 -12.40 32.37 0.17
CA GLY A 108 -12.45 32.36 -1.29
C GLY A 108 -13.67 33.05 -1.90
N GLY A 109 -14.39 33.90 -1.16
CA GLY A 109 -15.57 34.60 -1.67
C GLY A 109 -15.98 35.86 -0.88
N PRO A 110 -16.96 36.63 -1.39
CA PRO A 110 -17.44 37.83 -0.72
C PRO A 110 -18.07 37.54 0.66
N SER A 111 -18.34 38.58 1.44
CA SER A 111 -19.21 38.45 2.61
C SER A 111 -20.62 38.06 2.19
N ILE A 112 -21.39 37.46 3.12
CA ILE A 112 -22.78 37.06 2.84
C ILE A 112 -23.61 38.29 2.45
N LYS A 113 -23.45 39.41 3.15
CA LYS A 113 -24.06 40.69 2.78
C LYS A 113 -23.63 41.13 1.38
N GLY A 114 -22.34 41.04 1.05
CA GLY A 114 -21.82 41.41 -0.28
C GLY A 114 -22.43 40.58 -1.41
N TYR A 115 -22.53 39.25 -1.22
CA TYR A 115 -23.20 38.37 -2.18
C TYR A 115 -24.69 38.73 -2.35
N VAL A 116 -25.41 38.90 -1.24
CA VAL A 116 -26.84 39.22 -1.23
C VAL A 116 -27.11 40.55 -1.92
N ASP A 117 -26.34 41.60 -1.59
CA ASP A 117 -26.46 42.93 -2.21
C ASP A 117 -26.19 42.86 -3.72
N SER A 118 -25.23 42.03 -4.16
CA SER A 118 -24.95 41.82 -5.59
C SER A 118 -26.14 41.19 -6.32
N VAL A 119 -26.71 40.10 -5.78
CA VAL A 119 -27.88 39.42 -6.38
C VAL A 119 -29.06 40.36 -6.49
N LEU A 120 -29.38 41.12 -5.43
CA LEU A 120 -30.51 42.05 -5.45
C LEU A 120 -30.30 43.21 -6.43
N ARG A 121 -29.07 43.72 -6.53
CA ARG A 121 -28.70 44.74 -7.52
C ARG A 121 -28.87 44.21 -8.95
N ILE A 122 -28.36 43.01 -9.24
CA ILE A 122 -28.54 42.35 -10.55
C ILE A 122 -30.05 42.20 -10.84
N ALA A 123 -30.82 41.68 -9.90
CA ALA A 123 -32.26 41.47 -10.07
C ALA A 123 -33.02 42.77 -10.36
N SER A 124 -32.66 43.88 -9.68
CA SER A 124 -33.28 45.19 -9.91
C SER A 124 -32.94 45.82 -11.27
N GLY A 125 -31.80 45.43 -11.87
CA GLY A 125 -31.36 45.88 -13.19
C GLY A 125 -31.94 45.07 -14.36
N ILE A 126 -32.61 43.95 -14.10
CA ILE A 126 -33.28 43.15 -15.13
C ILE A 126 -34.64 43.79 -15.43
N ASN A 127 -34.77 44.48 -16.56
CA ASN A 127 -36.04 45.05 -17.02
C ASN A 127 -37.11 43.96 -17.17
N ALA A 128 -38.31 44.18 -16.61
CA ALA A 128 -39.40 43.18 -16.61
C ALA A 128 -39.77 42.67 -18.03
N GLY A 129 -39.51 43.47 -19.07
CA GLY A 129 -39.74 43.10 -20.47
C GLY A 129 -38.69 42.17 -21.11
N SER A 130 -37.48 42.04 -20.55
CA SER A 130 -36.44 41.15 -21.09
C SER A 130 -36.41 39.76 -20.44
N ALA A 131 -37.13 39.57 -19.32
CA ALA A 131 -37.33 38.25 -18.72
C ALA A 131 -38.46 37.45 -19.40
N GLN A 132 -39.35 38.12 -20.16
CA GLN A 132 -40.50 37.49 -20.82
C GLN A 132 -40.19 36.84 -22.18
N THR A 133 -39.08 37.17 -22.84
CA THR A 133 -38.76 36.68 -24.20
C THR A 133 -38.18 35.25 -24.27
N SER A 134 -38.12 34.53 -23.14
CA SER A 134 -37.80 33.09 -23.13
C SER A 134 -38.95 32.21 -22.62
N ALA A 135 -40.14 32.79 -22.40
CA ALA A 135 -41.35 32.10 -22.02
C ALA A 135 -42.35 32.04 -23.19
N GLN A 136 -41.99 31.39 -24.30
CA GLN A 136 -43.00 30.93 -25.25
C GLN A 136 -43.65 29.68 -24.67
N ALA A 137 -44.92 29.85 -24.32
CA ALA A 137 -45.84 28.79 -23.92
C ALA A 137 -45.92 27.73 -25.02
N THR A 138 -45.11 26.69 -24.91
CA THR A 138 -45.59 25.35 -25.28
C THR A 138 -46.45 24.90 -24.11
N THR A 139 -47.72 24.60 -24.38
CA THR A 139 -48.55 23.78 -23.51
C THR A 139 -47.79 22.49 -23.21
N TYR A 140 -47.11 22.45 -22.06
CA TYR A 140 -46.55 21.21 -21.53
C TYR A 140 -47.72 20.39 -21.00
N SER A 141 -48.36 19.66 -21.90
CA SER A 141 -48.88 18.34 -21.56
C SER A 141 -47.80 17.64 -20.73
N ALA A 142 -48.17 17.07 -19.58
CA ALA A 142 -47.25 16.33 -18.72
C ALA A 142 -46.35 15.46 -19.61
N PRO A 143 -45.02 15.68 -19.62
CA PRO A 143 -44.18 14.97 -20.57
C PRO A 143 -44.31 13.49 -20.25
N GLU A 144 -44.80 12.70 -21.21
CA GLU A 144 -44.54 11.27 -21.22
C GLU A 144 -43.03 11.12 -21.04
N THR A 145 -42.65 10.57 -19.90
CA THR A 145 -41.25 10.34 -19.54
C THR A 145 -40.60 9.60 -20.71
N PRO A 146 -39.55 10.16 -21.35
CA PRO A 146 -38.73 9.39 -22.28
C PRO A 146 -38.28 8.13 -21.54
N ARG A 147 -38.68 6.94 -22.01
CA ARG A 147 -38.21 5.67 -21.43
C ARG A 147 -36.69 5.72 -21.46
N MET A 148 -36.06 5.73 -20.28
CA MET A 148 -34.59 5.65 -20.15
C MET A 148 -34.07 4.53 -21.05
N THR A 149 -33.01 4.79 -21.81
CA THR A 149 -32.35 3.73 -22.58
C THR A 149 -31.85 2.63 -21.64
N VAL A 150 -31.68 1.41 -22.15
CA VAL A 150 -31.21 0.27 -21.35
C VAL A 150 -29.85 0.57 -20.67
N SER A 151 -29.00 1.39 -21.30
CA SER A 151 -27.73 1.86 -20.69
C SER A 151 -27.96 2.85 -19.55
N GLU A 152 -28.86 3.83 -19.72
CA GLU A 152 -29.20 4.79 -18.66
C GLU A 152 -29.91 4.13 -17.48
N GLN A 153 -30.70 3.08 -17.72
CA GLN A 153 -31.31 2.26 -16.67
C GLN A 153 -30.25 1.48 -15.87
N ALA A 154 -29.28 0.87 -16.55
CA ALA A 154 -28.14 0.20 -15.90
C ALA A 154 -27.34 1.17 -15.03
N GLU A 155 -27.02 2.34 -15.55
CA GLU A 155 -26.27 3.38 -14.83
C GLU A 155 -27.05 3.94 -13.63
N SER A 156 -28.38 4.07 -13.73
CA SER A 156 -29.23 4.48 -12.59
C SER A 156 -29.20 3.48 -11.44
N PHE A 157 -28.90 2.22 -11.72
CA PHE A 157 -28.76 1.14 -10.76
C PHE A 157 -27.33 1.00 -10.22
N GLY A 158 -26.39 1.86 -10.63
CA GLY A 158 -25.02 1.85 -10.14
C GLY A 158 -24.17 0.70 -10.68
N LEU A 159 -24.57 0.09 -11.81
CA LEU A 159 -23.81 -0.96 -12.49
C LEU A 159 -23.65 -0.63 -13.97
N ASN A 160 -22.48 -0.89 -14.53
CA ASN A 160 -22.28 -0.76 -15.98
C ASN A 160 -22.99 -1.91 -16.72
N LEU A 161 -23.59 -1.63 -17.88
CA LEU A 161 -24.28 -2.64 -18.69
C LEU A 161 -23.36 -3.81 -19.11
N ARG A 162 -22.06 -3.57 -19.32
CA ARG A 162 -21.09 -4.63 -19.60
C ARG A 162 -20.84 -5.55 -18.40
N LEU A 163 -20.85 -5.00 -17.17
CA LEU A 163 -20.78 -5.80 -15.95
C LEU A 163 -22.04 -6.65 -15.78
N ILE A 164 -23.21 -6.04 -15.96
CA ILE A 164 -24.50 -6.76 -15.93
C ILE A 164 -24.50 -7.92 -16.94
N ASN A 165 -24.06 -7.65 -18.18
CA ASN A 165 -24.02 -8.66 -19.23
C ASN A 165 -22.94 -9.74 -19.02
N SER A 166 -21.91 -9.48 -18.21
CA SER A 166 -20.86 -10.45 -17.90
C SER A 166 -21.31 -11.59 -16.98
N ASN A 167 -22.47 -11.46 -16.31
CA ASN A 167 -22.98 -12.43 -15.36
C ASN A 167 -24.47 -12.69 -15.57
N LYS A 168 -24.86 -13.96 -15.77
CA LYS A 168 -26.26 -14.35 -16.06
C LYS A 168 -27.23 -13.99 -14.93
N GLU A 169 -26.79 -14.03 -13.67
CA GLU A 169 -27.62 -13.66 -12.51
C GLU A 169 -27.84 -12.15 -12.45
N LEU A 170 -26.78 -11.35 -12.64
CA LEU A 170 -26.88 -9.89 -12.71
C LEU A 170 -27.76 -9.44 -13.89
N LYS A 171 -27.60 -10.08 -15.06
CA LYS A 171 -28.45 -9.84 -16.22
C LYS A 171 -29.93 -10.12 -15.94
N ARG A 172 -30.25 -11.28 -15.36
CA ARG A 172 -31.64 -11.62 -15.00
C ARG A 172 -32.22 -10.65 -13.98
N LEU A 173 -31.44 -10.24 -12.98
CA LEU A 173 -31.85 -9.26 -11.99
C LEU A 173 -32.14 -7.90 -12.65
N PHE A 174 -31.26 -7.48 -13.56
CA PHE A 174 -31.42 -6.26 -14.33
C PHE A 174 -32.68 -6.31 -15.20
N ASP A 175 -32.87 -7.36 -16.00
CA ASP A 175 -34.04 -7.54 -16.85
C ASP A 175 -35.35 -7.54 -16.03
N LYS A 176 -35.34 -8.13 -14.83
CA LYS A 176 -36.50 -8.10 -13.90
C LYS A 176 -36.74 -6.69 -13.34
N ALA A 177 -35.68 -5.95 -13.06
CA ALA A 177 -35.75 -4.59 -12.53
C ALA A 177 -36.21 -3.58 -13.56
N THR A 178 -35.77 -3.72 -14.82
CA THR A 178 -36.21 -2.88 -15.94
C THR A 178 -37.66 -3.16 -16.31
N ALA A 179 -38.05 -4.42 -16.47
CA ALA A 179 -39.45 -4.80 -16.72
C ALA A 179 -40.40 -4.35 -15.60
N GLY A 180 -39.94 -4.43 -14.34
CA GLY A 180 -40.72 -4.04 -13.17
C GLY A 180 -40.62 -2.56 -12.77
N SER A 181 -39.89 -1.72 -13.52
CA SER A 181 -39.65 -0.30 -13.17
C SER A 181 -39.15 -0.10 -11.73
N TRP A 182 -38.18 -0.91 -11.28
CA TRP A 182 -37.68 -0.86 -9.91
C TRP A 182 -36.95 0.44 -9.61
N SER A 183 -37.05 0.93 -8.37
CA SER A 183 -36.20 2.01 -7.88
C SER A 183 -34.74 1.54 -7.72
N PRO A 184 -33.75 2.45 -7.79
CA PRO A 184 -32.35 2.12 -7.50
C PRO A 184 -32.15 1.46 -6.13
N ASP A 185 -32.85 1.92 -5.09
CA ASP A 185 -32.76 1.34 -3.74
C ASP A 185 -33.26 -0.11 -3.70
N ARG A 186 -34.37 -0.39 -4.40
CA ARG A 186 -34.92 -1.75 -4.52
C ARG A 186 -33.97 -2.65 -5.31
N PHE A 187 -33.41 -2.14 -6.41
CA PHE A 187 -32.41 -2.87 -7.19
C PHE A 187 -31.18 -3.18 -6.35
N GLN A 188 -30.64 -2.21 -5.61
CA GLN A 188 -29.48 -2.39 -4.73
C GLN A 188 -29.76 -3.41 -3.61
N ALA A 189 -30.95 -3.38 -3.01
CA ALA A 189 -31.35 -4.38 -2.02
C ALA A 189 -31.41 -5.79 -2.63
N ALA A 190 -31.94 -5.93 -3.84
CA ALA A 190 -32.00 -7.21 -4.54
C ALA A 190 -30.62 -7.68 -5.05
N LEU A 191 -29.78 -6.75 -5.51
CA LEU A 191 -28.40 -7.01 -5.90
C LEU A 191 -27.61 -7.61 -4.72
N ARG A 192 -27.76 -7.04 -3.52
CA ARG A 192 -27.12 -7.55 -2.30
C ARG A 192 -27.52 -8.98 -1.94
N ASN A 193 -28.69 -9.43 -2.40
CA ASN A 193 -29.18 -10.78 -2.19
C ASN A 193 -28.69 -11.80 -3.23
N THR A 194 -28.10 -11.35 -4.34
CA THR A 194 -27.56 -12.25 -5.38
C THR A 194 -26.41 -13.10 -4.86
N LYS A 195 -26.26 -14.32 -5.40
CA LYS A 195 -25.11 -15.16 -5.12
C LYS A 195 -23.82 -14.47 -5.58
N TRP A 196 -23.86 -13.77 -6.71
CA TRP A 196 -22.74 -12.93 -7.15
C TRP A 196 -22.32 -11.95 -6.05
N TRP A 197 -23.22 -11.12 -5.51
CA TRP A 197 -22.83 -10.16 -4.48
C TRP A 197 -22.31 -10.83 -3.21
N ARG A 198 -22.96 -11.89 -2.75
CA ARG A 198 -22.64 -12.58 -1.49
C ARG A 198 -21.35 -13.42 -1.55
N SER A 199 -20.90 -13.80 -2.75
CA SER A 199 -19.70 -14.64 -2.94
C SER A 199 -18.44 -13.84 -3.30
N GLN A 200 -18.55 -12.57 -3.65
CA GLN A 200 -17.41 -11.72 -4.02
C GLN A 200 -17.03 -10.81 -2.84
N SER A 201 -15.75 -10.53 -2.63
CA SER A 201 -15.32 -9.53 -1.63
C SER A 201 -15.70 -8.11 -2.08
N SER A 202 -15.73 -7.15 -1.15
CA SER A 202 -15.95 -5.72 -1.50
C SER A 202 -14.91 -5.21 -2.48
N THR A 203 -13.63 -5.52 -2.23
CA THR A 203 -12.52 -5.14 -3.11
C THR A 203 -12.67 -5.71 -4.52
N LEU A 204 -13.11 -6.97 -4.64
CA LEU A 204 -13.31 -7.61 -5.95
C LEU A 204 -14.49 -6.96 -6.70
N ARG A 205 -15.57 -6.62 -5.98
CA ARG A 205 -16.70 -5.89 -6.57
C ARG A 205 -16.28 -4.51 -7.06
N GLU A 206 -15.50 -3.76 -6.28
CA GLU A 206 -14.98 -2.45 -6.67
C GLU A 206 -14.06 -2.55 -7.89
N TYR A 207 -13.12 -3.50 -7.89
CA TYR A 207 -12.21 -3.74 -9.01
C TYR A 207 -12.94 -4.07 -10.31
N VAL A 208 -13.91 -4.98 -10.24
CA VAL A 208 -14.71 -5.39 -11.41
C VAL A 208 -15.60 -4.24 -11.88
N THR A 209 -16.24 -3.50 -10.98
CA THR A 209 -17.01 -2.31 -11.33
C THR A 209 -16.15 -1.29 -12.06
N LEU A 210 -14.99 -0.92 -11.50
CA LEU A 210 -14.08 0.05 -12.09
C LEU A 210 -13.64 -0.36 -13.51
N ARG A 211 -13.36 -1.65 -13.72
CA ARG A 211 -12.99 -2.18 -15.05
C ARG A 211 -14.02 -1.86 -16.14
N TYR A 212 -15.30 -1.89 -15.79
CA TYR A 212 -16.38 -1.70 -16.75
C TYR A 212 -16.93 -0.26 -16.76
N THR A 213 -16.85 0.47 -15.64
CA THR A 213 -17.32 1.86 -15.55
C THR A 213 -16.27 2.88 -15.98
N ASP A 214 -14.99 2.63 -15.68
CA ASP A 214 -13.86 3.51 -16.00
C ASP A 214 -12.62 2.67 -16.36
N PRO A 215 -12.58 2.12 -17.59
CA PRO A 215 -11.49 1.26 -18.03
C PRO A 215 -10.14 1.98 -18.12
N ALA A 216 -10.14 3.31 -18.28
CA ALA A 216 -8.92 4.11 -18.32
C ALA A 216 -8.26 4.19 -16.94
N THR A 217 -9.04 4.55 -15.91
CA THR A 217 -8.56 4.55 -14.52
C THR A 217 -8.21 3.14 -14.05
N TRP A 218 -9.00 2.14 -14.42
CA TRP A 218 -8.67 0.73 -14.12
C TRP A 218 -7.32 0.32 -14.72
N LYS A 219 -7.06 0.67 -15.98
CA LYS A 219 -5.78 0.40 -16.64
C LYS A 219 -4.63 1.13 -15.96
N GLN A 220 -4.79 2.42 -15.67
CA GLN A 220 -3.79 3.23 -14.97
C GLN A 220 -3.43 2.64 -13.60
N ASN A 221 -4.44 2.24 -12.81
CA ASN A 221 -4.22 1.61 -11.51
C ASN A 221 -3.46 0.30 -11.63
N ARG A 222 -3.77 -0.51 -12.64
CA ARG A 222 -3.08 -1.77 -12.92
C ARG A 222 -1.63 -1.57 -13.34
N ASP A 223 -1.35 -0.59 -14.20
CA ASP A 223 0.00 -0.30 -14.68
C ASP A 223 0.88 0.25 -13.53
N ASN A 224 0.32 1.13 -12.69
CA ASN A 224 0.99 1.63 -11.48
C ASN A 224 1.27 0.51 -10.46
N ALA A 225 0.28 -0.36 -10.24
CA ALA A 225 0.44 -1.51 -9.36
C ALA A 225 1.50 -2.48 -9.91
N TYR A 226 1.55 -2.69 -11.23
CA TYR A 226 2.55 -3.55 -11.87
C TYR A 226 3.98 -3.05 -11.60
N ALA A 227 4.23 -1.75 -11.79
CA ALA A 227 5.52 -1.15 -11.49
C ALA A 227 5.89 -1.32 -9.99
N SER A 228 4.92 -1.11 -9.10
CA SER A 228 5.11 -1.30 -7.66
C SER A 228 5.40 -2.75 -7.28
N MET A 229 4.71 -3.72 -7.89
CA MET A 229 4.93 -5.16 -7.67
C MET A 229 6.29 -5.61 -8.21
N LYS A 230 6.74 -5.04 -9.34
CA LYS A 230 8.08 -5.30 -9.87
C LYS A 230 9.16 -4.79 -8.91
N ALA A 231 8.99 -3.59 -8.36
CA ALA A 231 9.91 -3.03 -7.37
C ALA A 231 9.92 -3.85 -6.07
N LEU A 232 8.74 -4.26 -5.57
CA LEU A 232 8.64 -5.10 -4.38
C LEU A 232 9.28 -6.47 -4.58
N ALA A 233 9.04 -7.13 -5.72
CA ALA A 233 9.66 -8.41 -6.03
C ALA A 233 11.20 -8.32 -6.08
N ALA A 234 11.73 -7.26 -6.72
CA ALA A 234 13.16 -7.02 -6.78
C ALA A 234 13.76 -6.77 -5.39
N ARG A 235 13.10 -5.94 -4.57
CA ARG A 235 13.51 -5.67 -3.19
C ARG A 235 13.55 -6.94 -2.36
N VAL A 236 12.49 -7.76 -2.39
CA VAL A 236 12.43 -9.04 -1.65
C VAL A 236 13.50 -10.04 -2.11
N GLY A 237 14.07 -9.85 -3.30
CA GLY A 237 15.12 -10.72 -3.84
C GLY A 237 14.66 -11.72 -4.88
N VAL A 238 13.47 -11.54 -5.46
CA VAL A 238 12.98 -12.39 -6.54
C VAL A 238 13.62 -11.97 -7.86
N LYS A 239 14.69 -12.68 -8.25
CA LYS A 239 15.35 -12.48 -9.54
C LYS A 239 14.56 -13.15 -10.68
N GLY A 240 14.35 -12.40 -11.76
CA GLY A 240 13.75 -12.93 -12.99
C GLY A 240 12.27 -13.28 -12.86
N ILE A 241 11.51 -12.54 -12.04
CA ILE A 241 10.08 -12.76 -11.91
C ILE A 241 9.37 -12.58 -13.26
N SER A 242 8.47 -13.52 -13.59
CA SER A 242 7.72 -13.48 -14.85
C SER A 242 6.66 -12.38 -14.83
N SER A 243 6.36 -11.82 -16.01
CA SER A 243 5.27 -10.84 -16.17
C SER A 243 3.92 -11.40 -15.71
N SER A 244 3.68 -12.70 -15.89
CA SER A 244 2.45 -13.36 -15.41
C SER A 244 2.35 -13.31 -13.89
N ALA A 245 3.42 -13.66 -13.16
CA ALA A 245 3.42 -13.60 -11.71
C ALA A 245 3.25 -12.16 -11.19
N LEU A 246 3.82 -11.17 -11.89
CA LEU A 246 3.57 -9.77 -11.55
C LEU A 246 2.09 -9.38 -11.73
N TRP A 247 1.44 -9.83 -12.80
CA TRP A 247 0.01 -9.61 -12.98
C TRP A 247 -0.87 -10.34 -11.97
N ASP A 248 -0.47 -11.53 -11.54
CA ASP A 248 -1.13 -12.24 -10.43
C ASP A 248 -1.03 -11.42 -9.13
N ALA A 249 0.14 -10.85 -8.84
CA ALA A 249 0.33 -9.97 -7.67
C ALA A 249 -0.53 -8.69 -7.76
N VAL A 250 -0.60 -8.07 -8.95
CA VAL A 250 -1.48 -6.91 -9.19
C VAL A 250 -2.94 -7.27 -8.95
N TYR A 251 -3.39 -8.43 -9.46
CA TYR A 251 -4.74 -8.91 -9.24
C TYR A 251 -5.00 -9.19 -7.75
N ASN A 252 -4.07 -9.86 -7.07
CA ASN A 252 -4.18 -10.13 -5.64
C ASN A 252 -4.28 -8.84 -4.82
N LYS A 253 -3.51 -7.80 -5.17
CA LYS A 253 -3.56 -6.49 -4.52
C LYS A 253 -4.87 -5.76 -4.79
N LEU A 254 -5.18 -5.53 -6.07
CA LEU A 254 -6.29 -4.65 -6.47
C LEU A 254 -7.67 -5.31 -6.40
N ALA A 255 -7.75 -6.61 -6.63
CA ALA A 255 -9.01 -7.34 -6.70
C ALA A 255 -9.26 -8.15 -5.42
N LEU A 256 -8.23 -8.78 -4.85
CA LEU A 256 -8.39 -9.60 -3.63
C LEU A 256 -8.04 -8.84 -2.35
N GLY A 257 -7.56 -7.60 -2.45
CA GLY A 257 -7.27 -6.74 -1.30
C GLY A 257 -6.10 -7.24 -0.45
N TRP A 258 -5.12 -7.92 -1.04
CA TRP A 258 -3.92 -8.31 -0.31
C TRP A 258 -3.11 -7.07 0.08
N ASP A 259 -2.70 -7.03 1.34
CA ASP A 259 -1.79 -6.03 1.86
C ASP A 259 -0.34 -6.29 1.43
N ASP A 260 0.54 -5.32 1.70
CA ASP A 260 1.94 -5.40 1.29
C ASP A 260 2.70 -6.52 2.02
N ALA A 261 2.35 -6.81 3.27
CA ALA A 261 2.96 -7.89 4.04
C ALA A 261 2.66 -9.27 3.42
N ARG A 262 1.41 -9.53 3.02
CA ARG A 262 1.02 -10.77 2.35
C ARG A 262 1.65 -10.89 0.96
N LEU A 263 1.78 -9.77 0.23
CA LEU A 263 2.46 -9.75 -1.07
C LEU A 263 3.97 -10.00 -0.92
N GLN A 264 4.62 -9.38 0.07
CA GLN A 264 6.02 -9.66 0.41
C GLN A 264 6.21 -11.14 0.74
N ASN A 265 5.31 -11.71 1.54
CA ASN A 265 5.33 -13.14 1.87
C ASN A 265 5.28 -14.03 0.63
N TRP A 266 4.35 -13.70 -0.27
CA TRP A 266 4.14 -14.40 -1.52
C TRP A 266 5.35 -14.29 -2.46
N PHE A 267 5.94 -13.11 -2.62
CA PHE A 267 7.20 -12.94 -3.36
C PHE A 267 8.34 -13.71 -2.71
N GLY A 268 8.44 -13.71 -1.37
CA GLY A 268 9.48 -14.44 -0.65
C GLY A 268 9.48 -15.95 -0.93
N SER A 269 8.29 -16.55 -1.12
CA SER A 269 8.16 -17.95 -1.57
C SER A 269 8.77 -18.23 -2.95
N LYS A 270 8.94 -17.19 -3.77
CA LYS A 270 9.44 -17.25 -5.15
C LYS A 270 10.90 -16.85 -5.28
N ILE A 271 11.58 -16.52 -4.18
CA ILE A 271 13.03 -16.30 -4.19
C ILE A 271 13.68 -17.53 -4.84
N THR A 272 14.71 -17.31 -5.64
CA THR A 272 15.52 -18.41 -6.16
C THR A 272 16.94 -18.15 -5.72
N PHE A 273 17.71 -19.22 -5.58
CA PHE A 273 19.14 -19.14 -5.32
C PHE A 273 19.82 -19.83 -6.49
N LYS A 274 20.84 -19.18 -7.06
CA LYS A 274 21.69 -19.83 -8.08
C LYS A 274 23.11 -19.86 -7.55
N HIS A 275 23.69 -21.05 -7.44
CA HIS A 275 25.04 -21.25 -6.90
C HIS A 275 25.23 -20.61 -5.50
N GLY A 276 24.18 -20.63 -4.66
CA GLY A 276 24.22 -19.99 -3.33
C GLY A 276 24.20 -18.46 -3.35
N GLN A 277 23.87 -17.83 -4.47
CA GLN A 277 23.71 -16.38 -4.55
C GLN A 277 22.25 -15.99 -4.37
N ALA A 278 22.05 -14.93 -3.59
CA ALA A 278 20.78 -14.25 -3.39
C ALA A 278 20.81 -12.82 -3.98
N TRP A 279 19.67 -12.12 -3.97
CA TRP A 279 19.53 -10.77 -4.52
C TRP A 279 18.64 -9.91 -3.62
N GLY A 280 18.73 -8.58 -3.77
CA GLY A 280 17.91 -7.65 -2.98
C GLY A 280 18.15 -7.82 -1.47
N ASP A 281 17.10 -7.61 -0.68
CA ASP A 281 17.11 -7.77 0.78
C ASP A 281 17.48 -9.22 1.17
N ALA A 282 17.14 -10.21 0.34
CA ALA A 282 17.54 -11.60 0.58
C ALA A 282 19.06 -11.82 0.48
N ALA A 283 19.81 -10.99 -0.27
CA ALA A 283 21.27 -11.06 -0.31
C ALA A 283 21.89 -10.63 1.03
N ALA A 284 21.47 -9.48 1.55
CA ALA A 284 21.93 -9.00 2.85
C ALA A 284 21.63 -10.03 3.95
N VAL A 285 20.41 -10.56 3.98
CA VAL A 285 20.03 -11.61 4.94
C VAL A 285 20.87 -12.88 4.78
N TRP A 286 21.18 -13.28 3.55
CA TRP A 286 22.01 -14.44 3.27
C TRP A 286 23.42 -14.27 3.85
N ASP A 287 24.04 -13.11 3.62
CA ASP A 287 25.37 -12.78 4.09
C ASP A 287 25.39 -12.68 5.62
N ASP A 288 24.43 -11.97 6.22
CA ASP A 288 24.27 -11.85 7.68
C ASP A 288 24.18 -13.22 8.36
N LEU A 289 23.45 -14.17 7.77
CA LEU A 289 23.34 -15.53 8.30
C LEU A 289 24.64 -16.32 8.19
N HIS A 290 25.40 -16.14 7.11
CA HIS A 290 26.71 -16.78 6.95
C HIS A 290 27.72 -16.23 7.94
N ASP A 291 27.78 -14.90 8.07
CA ASP A 291 28.66 -14.22 9.03
C ASP A 291 28.31 -14.63 10.45
N LEU A 292 27.03 -14.63 10.80
CA LEU A 292 26.58 -15.05 12.12
C LEU A 292 26.91 -16.51 12.41
N ALA A 293 26.69 -17.42 11.45
CA ALA A 293 27.06 -18.81 11.62
C ALA A 293 28.59 -18.95 11.79
N TYR A 294 29.38 -18.24 10.98
CA TYR A 294 30.84 -18.23 11.06
C TYR A 294 31.33 -17.72 12.43
N GLN A 295 30.83 -16.58 12.89
CA GLN A 295 31.14 -16.00 14.20
C GLN A 295 30.79 -16.95 15.35
N MET A 296 29.72 -17.74 15.19
CA MET A 296 29.27 -18.73 16.17
C MET A 296 29.93 -20.11 16.01
N GLY A 297 30.94 -20.26 15.15
CA GLY A 297 31.63 -21.54 14.93
C GLY A 297 30.73 -22.62 14.31
N MET A 298 29.68 -22.20 13.61
CA MET A 298 28.68 -23.09 13.03
C MET A 298 28.79 -23.09 11.51
N LYS A 299 28.48 -24.23 10.90
CA LYS A 299 28.35 -24.39 9.46
C LYS A 299 27.07 -25.16 9.18
N TYR A 300 26.16 -24.54 8.44
CA TYR A 300 24.91 -25.16 8.04
C TYR A 300 24.94 -25.60 6.57
N SER A 301 23.97 -26.43 6.18
CA SER A 301 23.80 -26.82 4.79
C SER A 301 23.27 -25.65 3.95
N LEU A 302 23.52 -25.69 2.64
CA LEU A 302 23.00 -24.68 1.70
C LEU A 302 21.48 -24.51 1.84
N SER A 303 20.74 -25.64 1.93
CA SER A 303 19.28 -25.63 2.09
C SER A 303 18.82 -24.94 3.38
N TRP A 304 19.60 -25.03 4.46
CA TRP A 304 19.27 -24.32 5.70
C TRP A 304 19.34 -22.80 5.49
N TYR A 305 20.41 -22.30 4.86
CA TYR A 305 20.55 -20.88 4.55
C TYR A 305 19.47 -20.38 3.60
N GLU A 306 19.14 -21.15 2.56
CA GLU A 306 18.07 -20.81 1.61
C GLU A 306 16.72 -20.69 2.32
N ASN A 307 16.41 -21.62 3.22
CA ASN A 307 15.16 -21.63 3.96
C ASN A 307 15.07 -20.49 4.98
N ALA A 308 16.13 -20.26 5.75
CA ALA A 308 16.22 -19.17 6.72
C ALA A 308 16.09 -17.81 6.02
N THR A 309 16.84 -17.62 4.92
CA THR A 309 16.80 -16.41 4.11
C THR A 309 15.40 -16.13 3.56
N ARG A 310 14.73 -17.14 2.99
CA ARG A 310 13.33 -17.00 2.53
C ARG A 310 12.41 -16.56 3.65
N LYS A 311 12.52 -17.15 4.85
CA LYS A 311 11.63 -16.81 5.97
C LYS A 311 11.84 -15.36 6.42
N ILE A 312 13.09 -14.92 6.56
CA ILE A 312 13.41 -13.56 6.98
C ILE A 312 13.00 -12.54 5.90
N ALA A 313 13.42 -12.74 4.64
CA ALA A 313 13.09 -11.83 3.54
C ALA A 313 11.56 -11.76 3.28
N SER A 314 10.82 -12.83 3.56
CA SER A 314 9.35 -12.88 3.44
C SER A 314 8.61 -12.32 4.66
N GLY A 315 9.31 -11.86 5.69
CA GLY A 315 8.75 -11.34 6.95
C GLY A 315 8.14 -12.40 7.86
N LYS A 316 8.40 -13.69 7.62
CA LYS A 316 7.91 -14.79 8.48
C LYS A 316 8.76 -15.03 9.72
N SER A 317 9.97 -14.47 9.76
CA SER A 317 10.89 -14.56 10.87
C SER A 317 11.84 -13.36 10.87
N THR A 318 12.70 -13.28 11.88
CA THR A 318 13.73 -12.24 11.97
C THR A 318 15.14 -12.83 12.06
N ILE A 319 16.14 -11.98 11.83
CA ILE A 319 17.54 -12.34 12.05
C ILE A 319 17.80 -12.65 13.53
N ALA A 320 17.18 -11.91 14.46
CA ALA A 320 17.31 -12.11 15.91
C ALA A 320 16.79 -13.47 16.38
N GLU A 321 15.69 -13.96 15.80
CA GLU A 321 15.19 -15.32 16.06
C GLU A 321 16.19 -16.38 15.61
N HIS A 322 16.82 -16.18 14.45
CA HIS A 322 17.85 -17.10 13.94
C HIS A 322 19.14 -17.00 14.74
N GLU A 323 19.53 -15.81 15.20
CA GLU A 323 20.64 -15.61 16.13
C GLU A 323 20.43 -16.40 17.42
N THR A 324 19.26 -16.26 18.03
CA THR A 324 18.92 -17.01 19.25
C THR A 324 19.04 -18.51 19.03
N TYR A 325 18.56 -18.99 17.87
CA TYR A 325 18.68 -20.40 17.48
C TYR A 325 20.14 -20.84 17.32
N ILE A 326 20.93 -20.12 16.50
CA ILE A 326 22.34 -20.45 16.21
C ILE A 326 23.16 -20.40 17.50
N ARG A 327 23.00 -19.36 18.32
CA ARG A 327 23.70 -19.21 19.60
C ARG A 327 23.40 -20.37 20.54
N ARG A 328 22.15 -20.83 20.61
CA ARG A 328 21.77 -22.01 21.39
C ARG A 328 22.42 -23.30 20.86
N GLN A 329 22.48 -23.49 19.55
CA GLN A 329 23.15 -24.65 18.94
C GLN A 329 24.66 -24.61 19.18
N SER A 330 25.27 -23.44 19.02
CA SER A 330 26.68 -23.19 19.26
C SER A 330 27.06 -23.46 20.71
N ALA A 331 26.29 -22.94 21.68
CA ALA A 331 26.51 -23.22 23.10
C ALA A 331 26.38 -24.71 23.47
N GLY A 332 25.61 -25.49 22.71
CA GLY A 332 25.55 -26.95 22.86
C GLY A 332 26.76 -27.67 22.25
N ARG A 333 27.25 -27.20 21.10
CA ARG A 333 28.46 -27.74 20.45
C ARG A 333 29.72 -27.45 21.24
N TYR A 334 29.81 -26.26 21.83
CA TYR A 334 30.96 -25.76 22.58
C TYR A 334 30.60 -25.64 24.06
N ALA A 335 30.24 -26.78 24.67
CA ALA A 335 29.66 -26.83 26.02
C ALA A 335 30.53 -26.16 27.09
N ALA A 336 31.86 -26.33 27.01
CA ALA A 336 32.83 -25.70 27.91
C ALA A 336 32.77 -24.16 27.92
N TYR A 337 32.28 -23.55 26.84
CA TYR A 337 32.12 -22.10 26.69
C TYR A 337 30.65 -21.67 26.57
N GLY A 338 29.72 -22.58 26.85
CA GLY A 338 28.30 -22.37 26.58
C GLY A 338 27.70 -21.19 27.36
N ALA A 339 28.21 -20.88 28.55
CA ALA A 339 27.77 -19.73 29.34
C ALA A 339 28.17 -18.40 28.69
N GLN A 340 29.42 -18.30 28.22
CA GLN A 340 29.97 -17.14 27.53
C GLN A 340 29.26 -16.89 26.20
N ILE A 341 29.01 -17.96 25.43
CA ILE A 341 28.28 -17.88 24.16
C ILE A 341 26.85 -17.38 24.39
N LYS A 342 26.16 -17.90 25.42
CA LYS A 342 24.81 -17.42 25.81
C LYS A 342 24.83 -15.98 26.31
N ALA A 343 25.92 -15.54 26.94
CA ALA A 343 26.11 -14.18 27.42
C ALA A 343 26.46 -13.17 26.31
N GLY A 344 26.64 -13.62 25.06
CA GLY A 344 26.82 -12.74 23.90
C GLY A 344 28.14 -12.93 23.16
N MET A 345 29.14 -13.58 23.76
CA MET A 345 30.46 -13.77 23.14
C MET A 345 30.36 -14.65 21.88
N SER A 346 31.16 -14.32 20.87
CA SER A 346 31.28 -15.16 19.67
C SER A 346 32.25 -16.31 19.91
N VAL A 347 32.11 -17.39 19.14
CA VAL A 347 33.04 -18.52 19.21
C VAL A 347 34.40 -18.14 18.64
N GLN A 348 34.44 -17.30 17.60
CA GLN A 348 35.71 -16.86 17.02
C GLN A 348 36.50 -16.02 18.02
N ASP A 349 35.85 -15.12 18.79
CA ASP A 349 36.51 -14.35 19.85
C ASP A 349 37.06 -15.27 20.96
N LEU A 350 36.26 -16.27 21.37
CA LEU A 350 36.67 -17.24 22.38
C LEU A 350 37.81 -18.14 21.87
N ALA A 351 37.91 -18.35 20.55
CA ALA A 351 38.93 -19.16 19.92
C ALA A 351 40.25 -18.41 19.68
N ALA A 352 40.30 -17.08 19.85
CA ALA A 352 41.46 -16.25 19.54
C ALA A 352 42.78 -16.77 20.17
N PRO A 353 42.84 -17.20 21.46
CA PRO A 353 44.08 -17.73 22.04
C PRO A 353 44.55 -19.03 21.36
N PHE A 354 43.61 -19.87 20.91
CA PHE A 354 43.93 -21.11 20.19
C PHE A 354 44.38 -20.82 18.75
N ILE A 355 43.78 -19.83 18.09
CA ILE A 355 44.19 -19.35 16.75
C ILE A 355 45.64 -18.86 16.81
N GLU A 356 45.98 -18.00 17.77
CA GLU A 356 47.32 -17.44 17.95
C GLU A 356 48.37 -18.56 18.16
N ALA A 357 48.06 -19.56 19.00
CA ALA A 357 48.98 -20.66 19.23
C ALA A 357 49.16 -21.57 18.02
N VAL A 358 48.11 -21.83 17.24
CA VAL A 358 48.25 -22.56 15.98
C VAL A 358 49.10 -21.77 15.00
N SER A 359 48.85 -20.47 14.85
CA SER A 359 49.64 -19.61 13.97
C SER A 359 51.12 -19.62 14.37
N ARG A 360 51.41 -19.42 15.65
CA ARG A 360 52.78 -19.37 16.17
C ARG A 360 53.50 -20.72 16.11
N ILE A 361 52.86 -21.81 16.55
CA ILE A 361 53.52 -23.12 16.66
C ILE A 361 53.62 -23.79 15.29
N LEU A 362 52.57 -23.72 14.46
CA LEU A 362 52.57 -24.35 13.13
C LEU A 362 53.01 -23.40 12.01
N GLU A 363 53.36 -22.14 12.34
CA GLU A 363 53.78 -21.10 11.39
C GLU A 363 52.77 -20.89 10.24
N LEU A 364 51.49 -20.96 10.58
CA LEU A 364 50.38 -20.77 9.66
C LEU A 364 49.85 -19.32 9.75
N PRO A 365 49.45 -18.71 8.62
CA PRO A 365 48.84 -17.39 8.65
C PRO A 365 47.49 -17.42 9.39
N GLU A 366 47.23 -16.45 10.28
CA GLU A 366 45.97 -16.39 11.04
C GLU A 366 44.73 -16.27 10.16
N THR A 367 44.85 -15.71 8.95
CA THR A 367 43.75 -15.58 7.98
C THR A 367 43.18 -16.92 7.53
N ASP A 368 43.94 -18.01 7.70
CA ASP A 368 43.56 -19.36 7.28
C ASP A 368 43.06 -20.20 8.46
N LEU A 369 42.91 -19.60 9.64
CA LEU A 369 42.62 -20.27 10.90
C LEU A 369 41.27 -19.81 11.47
N ASP A 370 40.41 -20.77 11.80
CA ASP A 370 39.14 -20.50 12.45
C ASP A 370 38.66 -21.71 13.29
N ALA A 371 37.62 -21.51 14.11
CA ALA A 371 37.06 -22.54 15.00
C ALA A 371 36.22 -23.64 14.29
N ILE A 372 36.03 -23.55 12.99
CA ILE A 372 35.20 -24.41 12.14
C ILE A 372 36.06 -25.36 11.31
N SER A 373 37.03 -24.82 10.57
CA SER A 373 37.82 -25.50 9.55
C SER A 373 39.08 -26.13 10.13
N ASN A 374 39.70 -25.52 11.14
CA ASN A 374 40.90 -26.06 11.77
C ASN A 374 40.55 -27.11 12.83
N SER A 375 41.00 -28.35 12.63
CA SER A 375 40.66 -29.47 13.52
C SER A 375 41.20 -29.30 14.94
N HIS A 376 42.36 -28.65 15.11
CA HIS A 376 42.95 -28.43 16.43
C HIS A 376 42.13 -27.42 17.21
N ILE A 377 41.85 -26.26 16.61
CA ILE A 377 41.07 -25.18 17.22
C ILE A 377 39.65 -25.68 17.53
N SER A 378 39.00 -26.33 16.57
CA SER A 378 37.65 -26.87 16.77
C SER A 378 37.60 -27.92 17.89
N LYS A 379 38.64 -28.75 18.03
CA LYS A 379 38.74 -29.72 19.14
C LYS A 379 38.91 -29.02 20.49
N ALA A 380 39.83 -28.06 20.59
CA ALA A 380 40.06 -27.30 21.83
C ALA A 380 38.82 -26.51 22.26
N MET A 381 38.09 -25.93 21.31
CA MET A 381 36.85 -25.21 21.57
C MET A 381 35.72 -26.11 22.07
N ARG A 382 35.69 -27.40 21.70
CA ARG A 382 34.71 -28.35 22.27
C ARG A 382 35.00 -28.69 23.73
N GLY A 383 36.22 -28.43 24.20
CA GLY A 383 36.67 -28.81 25.54
C GLY A 383 37.07 -30.28 25.63
N ARG A 384 37.41 -30.69 26.85
CA ARG A 384 37.77 -32.06 27.20
C ARG A 384 36.51 -32.90 27.41
N ASP A 385 36.67 -34.23 27.46
CA ASP A 385 35.56 -35.17 27.64
C ASP A 385 34.85 -35.02 29.01
N ASP A 386 35.52 -34.40 29.99
CA ASP A 386 34.95 -34.03 31.29
C ASP A 386 34.11 -32.74 31.26
N GLY A 387 33.94 -32.14 30.07
CA GLY A 387 33.17 -30.92 29.85
C GLY A 387 33.92 -29.63 30.22
N GLN A 388 35.17 -29.72 30.67
CA GLN A 388 35.97 -28.56 31.02
C GLN A 388 36.70 -27.97 29.80
N PRO A 389 37.03 -26.68 29.80
CA PRO A 389 37.88 -26.08 28.78
C PRO A 389 39.23 -26.80 28.65
N THR A 390 39.75 -26.92 27.44
CA THR A 390 41.11 -27.44 27.21
C THR A 390 42.14 -26.43 27.71
N PRO A 391 43.00 -26.79 28.67
CA PRO A 391 44.07 -25.92 29.12
C PRO A 391 45.06 -25.60 28.00
N MET A 392 45.61 -24.39 28.02
CA MET A 392 46.47 -23.92 26.93
C MET A 392 47.73 -24.79 26.73
N TRP A 393 48.36 -25.22 27.83
CA TRP A 393 49.53 -26.09 27.77
C TRP A 393 49.25 -27.44 27.10
N GLU A 394 48.06 -28.01 27.33
CA GLU A 394 47.63 -29.28 26.75
C GLU A 394 47.43 -29.11 25.24
N PHE A 395 46.81 -28.01 24.86
CA PHE A 395 46.62 -27.65 23.45
C PHE A 395 47.96 -27.44 22.72
N GLU A 396 48.86 -26.61 23.27
CA GLU A 396 50.18 -26.38 22.67
C GLU A 396 51.00 -27.66 22.53
N ASN A 397 50.94 -28.54 23.54
CA ASN A 397 51.59 -29.84 23.47
C ASN A 397 51.00 -30.71 22.34
N SER A 398 49.69 -30.66 22.12
CA SER A 398 49.06 -31.37 21.00
C SER A 398 49.54 -30.87 19.63
N LEU A 399 49.80 -29.56 19.50
CA LEU A 399 50.34 -28.96 18.26
C LEU A 399 51.79 -29.36 18.01
N ARG A 400 52.63 -29.42 19.05
CA ARG A 400 54.03 -29.90 18.94
C ARG A 400 54.12 -31.38 18.59
N ASN A 401 53.08 -32.15 18.86
CA ASN A 401 53.00 -33.55 18.44
C ASN A 401 52.47 -33.72 17.01
N ASP A 402 51.99 -32.65 16.35
CA ASP A 402 51.56 -32.70 14.95
C ASP A 402 52.77 -32.92 14.01
N PRO A 403 52.72 -33.89 13.08
CA PRO A 403 53.81 -34.10 12.11
C PRO A 403 54.19 -32.85 11.30
N LYS A 404 53.26 -31.92 11.09
CA LYS A 404 53.51 -30.64 10.41
C LYS A 404 54.43 -29.73 11.23
N TRP A 405 54.42 -29.83 12.56
CA TRP A 405 55.30 -29.01 13.41
C TRP A 405 56.77 -29.20 13.05
N ARG A 406 57.20 -30.44 12.76
CA ARG A 406 58.60 -30.74 12.37
C ARG A 406 59.07 -30.02 11.10
N LYS A 407 58.14 -29.52 10.28
CA LYS A 407 58.43 -28.78 9.05
C LYS A 407 58.55 -27.26 9.28
N THR A 408 58.21 -26.78 10.46
CA THR A 408 58.29 -25.37 10.84
C THR A 408 59.72 -24.97 11.18
N LYS A 409 60.03 -23.68 11.06
CA LYS A 409 61.32 -23.12 11.43
C LYS A 409 61.53 -23.23 12.94
N ASN A 410 60.52 -22.91 13.75
CA ASN A 410 60.64 -22.99 15.20
C ASN A 410 60.97 -24.42 15.72
N ALA A 411 60.52 -25.48 15.01
CA ALA A 411 60.84 -26.85 15.36
C ALA A 411 62.28 -27.21 14.96
N GLN A 412 62.70 -26.80 13.77
CA GLN A 412 64.08 -27.00 13.30
C GLN A 412 65.07 -26.31 14.23
N ASP A 413 64.81 -25.06 14.60
CA ASP A 413 65.64 -24.28 15.52
C ASP A 413 65.72 -24.97 16.90
N SER A 414 64.60 -25.46 17.42
CA SER A 414 64.56 -26.18 18.70
C SER A 414 65.30 -27.52 18.65
N MET A 415 65.18 -28.29 17.56
CA MET A 415 65.86 -29.58 17.40
C MET A 415 67.37 -29.39 17.23
N MET A 416 67.79 -28.38 16.47
CA MET A 416 69.20 -28.02 16.32
C MET A 416 69.79 -27.56 17.66
N GLY A 417 69.04 -26.77 18.45
CA GLY A 417 69.47 -26.38 19.80
C GLY A 417 69.72 -27.58 20.73
N VAL A 418 68.82 -28.56 20.74
CA VAL A 418 68.98 -29.81 21.52
C VAL A 418 70.15 -30.64 20.99
N ALA A 419 70.27 -30.79 19.67
CA ALA A 419 71.40 -31.50 19.05
C ALA A 419 72.75 -30.84 19.40
N HIS A 420 72.83 -29.51 19.36
CA HIS A 420 74.01 -28.76 19.79
C HIS A 420 74.30 -28.90 21.28
N GLN A 421 73.27 -28.96 22.13
CA GLN A 421 73.44 -29.21 23.56
C GLN A 421 73.98 -30.63 23.82
N VAL A 422 73.42 -31.65 23.18
CA VAL A 422 73.95 -33.01 23.24
C VAL A 422 75.39 -33.07 22.71
N LEU A 423 75.70 -32.45 21.58
CA LEU A 423 77.07 -32.41 21.06
C LEU A 423 78.05 -31.71 22.02
N ARG A 424 77.62 -30.67 22.73
CA ARG A 424 78.42 -30.04 23.80
C ARG A 424 78.60 -30.95 25.00
N ASP A 425 77.53 -31.61 25.46
CA ASP A 425 77.57 -32.53 26.60
C ASP A 425 78.44 -33.78 26.33
N PHE A 426 78.61 -34.16 25.05
CA PHE A 426 79.52 -35.22 24.59
C PHE A 426 80.90 -34.71 24.15
N GLY A 427 81.22 -33.42 24.33
CA GLY A 427 82.54 -32.85 24.02
C GLY A 427 82.88 -32.75 22.53
N MET A 428 81.87 -32.79 21.65
CA MET A 428 81.99 -32.83 20.18
C MET A 428 81.71 -31.48 19.51
N ALA A 429 81.25 -30.48 20.26
CA ALA A 429 81.05 -29.11 19.81
C ALA A 429 81.56 -28.13 20.88
N TYR A 430 82.28 -27.08 20.47
CA TYR A 430 82.78 -26.01 21.33
C TYR A 430 81.77 -24.86 21.46
#